data_AF-A0A702GFZ6-F1
#
_entry.id   AF-A0A702GFZ6-F1
#
_cell.length_a   1.000
_cell.length_b   1.000
_cell.length_c   1.000
_cell.angle_alpha   90.00
_cell.angle_beta   90.00
_cell.angle_gamma   90.00
#
_symmetry.space_group_name_H-M   'P 1'
#
loop_
_entity.id
_entity.type
_entity.pdbx_description
1 polymer ?
#
loop_
_entity_poly.entity_id
_entity_poly.type
_entity_poly.pdbx_seq_one_letter_code
_entity_poly.pdbx_strand_id
1 'polypeptide(L)'
;IERLSNKISTSLLNTVGSTYSPKILVSSQLPEDFTELIQSLGLVVEDSLDYDGSGRIDDLSLGGANLIYLALKLYEYEEIRDSEEHITHFLLIEEPEAHIHNHIQKALFDNFNFKNTQVFVSTHSTQISSVSKISSMNILARQCGYTDVYHPSLGLTPKEISSIERYLDAIRSDLLFAKSVILVEGDAELILIPAMIKETLGISLDELGISLIKVDGTVFKHVSNLFHEKRLKRKCAILTDLDSAYVSVADDEFDDKFVQSLEAAEDDGLRRKDELDSYIEGNEFVSVYYAENTFETELVRYDDNKDLFIKVMRTNYEKDAYFKKAESDVNSSDHRIRYRRVLKFAKKIGKGWLATEMIEHLSVDNRVPDYILQAIKFVIRDRNVELIYQKMLDYNMSLMGAKEFDCINEVNSFTSKMTEYKKHFNDSFVRLLEL
;
A
#
# COMPACT_ATOMS: atom_id res chain seq x y z
N ILE A 1 -56.33 -25.47 14.33
CA ILE A 1 -57.03 -25.38 13.02
C ILE A 1 -58.30 -26.25 13.03
N GLU A 2 -58.20 -27.54 13.34
CA GLU A 2 -59.35 -28.47 13.46
C GLU A 2 -60.51 -27.95 14.33
N ARG A 3 -60.18 -27.37 15.51
CA ARG A 3 -61.17 -26.82 16.45
C ARG A 3 -61.93 -25.60 15.89
N LEU A 4 -61.31 -24.83 15.00
CA LEU A 4 -61.92 -23.69 14.31
C LEU A 4 -62.82 -24.17 13.16
N SER A 5 -62.32 -25.13 12.37
CA SER A 5 -63.07 -25.79 11.28
C SER A 5 -64.37 -26.42 11.79
N ASN A 6 -64.29 -27.16 12.91
CA ASN A 6 -65.46 -27.79 13.52
C ASN A 6 -66.47 -26.77 14.04
N LYS A 7 -66.03 -25.64 14.62
CA LYS A 7 -66.94 -24.59 15.09
C LYS A 7 -67.65 -23.86 13.94
N ILE A 8 -66.95 -23.58 12.84
CA ILE A 8 -67.51 -22.92 11.66
C ILE A 8 -68.52 -23.84 10.96
N SER A 9 -68.20 -25.13 10.77
CA SER A 9 -69.15 -26.11 10.23
C SER A 9 -70.39 -26.27 11.11
N THR A 10 -70.22 -26.34 12.44
CA THR A 10 -71.35 -26.46 13.37
C THR A 10 -72.23 -25.20 13.35
N SER A 11 -71.63 -24.01 13.27
CA SER A 11 -72.36 -22.75 13.14
C SER A 11 -73.16 -22.69 11.85
N LEU A 12 -72.56 -23.06 10.70
CA LEU A 12 -73.23 -23.05 9.40
C LEU A 12 -74.35 -24.09 9.31
N LEU A 13 -74.18 -25.27 9.91
CA LEU A 13 -75.24 -26.28 10.02
C LEU A 13 -76.43 -25.79 10.84
N ASN A 14 -76.17 -25.09 11.95
CA ASN A 14 -77.21 -24.52 12.80
C ASN A 14 -77.94 -23.33 12.17
N THR A 15 -77.27 -22.56 11.29
CA THR A 15 -77.85 -21.37 10.65
C THR A 15 -78.61 -21.67 9.36
N VAL A 16 -78.18 -22.64 8.56
CA VAL A 16 -78.71 -22.87 7.20
C VAL A 16 -79.36 -24.25 7.01
N GLY A 17 -79.26 -25.13 8.01
CA GLY A 17 -79.85 -26.48 7.99
C GLY A 17 -79.04 -27.49 7.16
N SER A 18 -79.21 -28.78 7.47
CA SER A 18 -78.39 -29.88 6.92
C SER A 18 -78.51 -30.08 5.41
N THR A 19 -79.59 -29.58 4.78
CA THR A 19 -79.84 -29.76 3.34
C THR A 19 -79.00 -28.81 2.47
N TYR A 20 -78.58 -27.65 2.99
CA TYR A 20 -77.91 -26.59 2.21
C TYR A 20 -76.54 -26.19 2.75
N SER A 21 -75.99 -26.93 3.71
CA SER A 21 -74.68 -26.62 4.32
C SER A 21 -73.53 -27.27 3.52
N PRO A 22 -72.60 -26.49 2.94
CA PRO A 22 -71.44 -27.04 2.24
C PRO A 22 -70.38 -27.60 3.22
N LYS A 23 -69.69 -28.67 2.84
CA LYS A 23 -68.54 -29.21 3.60
C LYS A 23 -67.31 -28.32 3.40
N ILE A 24 -66.79 -27.74 4.49
CA ILE A 24 -65.58 -26.92 4.47
C ILE A 24 -64.47 -27.67 5.21
N LEU A 25 -63.32 -27.85 4.55
CA LEU A 25 -62.08 -28.37 5.11
C LEU A 25 -61.07 -27.22 5.13
N VAL A 26 -60.57 -26.86 6.31
CA VAL A 26 -59.53 -25.84 6.46
C VAL A 26 -58.18 -26.57 6.59
N SER A 27 -57.35 -26.54 5.54
CA SER A 27 -55.95 -26.98 5.58
C SER A 27 -55.00 -25.79 5.44
N SER A 28 -53.81 -25.93 6.05
CA SER A 28 -52.67 -25.04 5.83
C SER A 28 -52.06 -25.41 4.48
N GLN A 29 -52.31 -24.63 3.43
CA GLN A 29 -51.72 -24.87 2.12
C GLN A 29 -50.24 -24.49 2.15
N LEU A 30 -49.38 -25.47 2.44
CA LEU A 30 -47.99 -25.45 2.00
C LEU A 30 -47.95 -26.16 0.63
N PRO A 31 -47.32 -25.57 -0.40
CA PRO A 31 -47.18 -26.22 -1.71
C PRO A 31 -46.53 -27.61 -1.58
N GLU A 32 -46.97 -28.58 -2.37
CA GLU A 32 -46.41 -29.95 -2.36
C GLU A 32 -45.07 -30.05 -3.09
N ASP A 33 -44.77 -29.11 -3.99
CA ASP A 33 -43.48 -29.01 -4.66
C ASP A 33 -42.47 -28.29 -3.74
N PHE A 34 -41.35 -28.95 -3.45
CA PHE A 34 -40.26 -28.40 -2.66
C PHE A 34 -39.72 -27.09 -3.25
N THR A 35 -39.76 -26.95 -4.58
CA THR A 35 -39.32 -25.74 -5.29
C THR A 35 -40.27 -24.57 -5.05
N GLU A 36 -41.59 -24.80 -5.15
CA GLU A 36 -42.61 -23.81 -4.79
C GLU A 36 -42.61 -23.50 -3.30
N LEU A 37 -42.30 -24.48 -2.45
CA LEU A 37 -42.19 -24.31 -1.01
C LEU A 37 -40.99 -23.41 -0.65
N ILE A 38 -39.82 -23.63 -1.26
CA ILE A 38 -38.65 -22.74 -1.15
C ILE A 38 -38.93 -21.34 -1.72
N GLN A 39 -39.66 -21.25 -2.84
CA GLN A 39 -40.09 -19.94 -3.37
C GLN A 39 -41.13 -19.24 -2.48
N SER A 40 -41.94 -20.00 -1.75
CA SER A 40 -42.92 -19.49 -0.79
C SER A 40 -42.32 -19.15 0.59
N LEU A 41 -41.15 -19.71 0.91
CA LEU A 41 -40.31 -19.30 2.01
C LEU A 41 -39.70 -17.94 1.66
N GLY A 42 -40.49 -16.89 1.86
CA GLY A 42 -40.01 -15.52 1.81
C GLY A 42 -38.88 -15.36 2.82
N LEU A 43 -37.65 -15.23 2.33
CA LEU A 43 -36.49 -14.84 3.14
C LEU A 43 -36.77 -13.43 3.65
N VAL A 44 -37.15 -13.36 4.91
CA VAL A 44 -37.25 -12.12 5.67
C VAL A 44 -35.86 -11.85 6.22
N VAL A 45 -35.30 -10.71 5.84
CA VAL A 45 -33.94 -10.34 6.24
C VAL A 45 -34.02 -9.15 7.20
N GLU A 46 -33.36 -9.28 8.34
CA GLU A 46 -33.18 -8.22 9.32
C GLU A 46 -31.77 -7.65 9.15
N ASP A 47 -31.66 -6.36 8.81
CA ASP A 47 -30.39 -5.73 8.43
C ASP A 47 -29.52 -5.34 9.65
N SER A 48 -30.04 -5.47 10.88
CA SER A 48 -29.27 -5.28 12.11
C SER A 48 -29.93 -5.90 13.35
N LEU A 49 -29.10 -6.29 14.34
CA LEU A 49 -29.55 -6.82 15.64
C LEU A 49 -30.43 -5.83 16.44
N ASP A 50 -30.42 -4.55 16.09
CA ASP A 50 -31.14 -3.46 16.77
C ASP A 50 -32.36 -2.95 15.97
N TYR A 51 -32.70 -3.60 14.85
CA TYR A 51 -33.83 -3.21 13.99
C TYR A 51 -34.82 -4.36 13.82
N ASP A 52 -35.97 -4.27 14.50
CA ASP A 52 -37.09 -5.23 14.41
C ASP A 52 -37.89 -5.14 13.07
N GLY A 53 -37.35 -4.47 12.06
CA GLY A 53 -38.02 -4.35 10.76
C GLY A 53 -37.65 -5.51 9.84
N SER A 54 -38.64 -6.33 9.52
CA SER A 54 -38.55 -7.41 8.54
C SER A 54 -38.71 -6.83 7.13
N GLY A 55 -37.62 -6.76 6.37
CA GLY A 55 -37.61 -6.35 4.96
C GLY A 55 -37.72 -7.54 4.00
N ARG A 56 -38.16 -7.29 2.76
CA ARG A 56 -38.02 -8.27 1.67
C ARG A 56 -36.56 -8.28 1.20
N ILE A 57 -36.12 -9.34 0.52
CA ILE A 57 -34.78 -9.34 -0.14
C ILE A 57 -34.60 -8.14 -1.07
N ASP A 58 -35.69 -7.65 -1.68
CA ASP A 58 -35.70 -6.47 -2.55
C ASP A 58 -35.28 -5.18 -1.81
N ASP A 59 -35.46 -5.15 -0.48
CA ASP A 59 -35.09 -4.03 0.40
C ASP A 59 -33.63 -4.14 0.89
N LEU A 60 -32.96 -5.26 0.62
CA LEU A 60 -31.61 -5.53 1.08
C LEU A 60 -30.58 -4.78 0.24
N SER A 61 -29.52 -4.28 0.88
CA SER A 61 -28.39 -3.74 0.15
C SER A 61 -27.77 -4.77 -0.79
N LEU A 62 -27.22 -4.33 -1.94
CA LEU A 62 -26.56 -5.21 -2.92
C LEU A 62 -25.48 -6.10 -2.26
N GLY A 63 -24.80 -5.60 -1.22
CA GLY A 63 -23.83 -6.38 -0.47
C GLY A 63 -24.45 -7.49 0.37
N GLY A 64 -25.55 -7.20 1.07
CA GLY A 64 -26.31 -8.23 1.79
C GLY A 64 -26.86 -9.29 0.84
N ALA A 65 -27.40 -8.87 -0.30
CA ALA A 65 -27.94 -9.78 -1.31
C ALA A 65 -26.85 -10.70 -1.89
N ASN A 66 -25.66 -10.14 -2.18
CA ASN A 66 -24.56 -10.93 -2.70
C ASN A 66 -24.01 -11.94 -1.66
N LEU A 67 -24.04 -11.59 -0.37
CA LEU A 67 -23.64 -12.50 0.70
C LEU A 67 -24.61 -13.66 0.87
N ILE A 68 -25.92 -13.39 0.84
CA ILE A 68 -26.95 -14.44 0.87
C ILE A 68 -26.80 -15.34 -0.36
N TYR A 69 -26.61 -14.75 -1.54
CA TYR A 69 -26.36 -15.49 -2.77
C TYR A 69 -25.14 -16.41 -2.65
N LEU A 70 -24.01 -15.88 -2.20
CA LEU A 70 -22.77 -16.64 -2.03
C LEU A 70 -22.95 -17.75 -0.99
N ALA A 71 -23.61 -17.48 0.14
CA ALA A 71 -23.88 -18.48 1.18
C ALA A 71 -24.77 -19.61 0.67
N LEU A 72 -25.85 -19.29 -0.05
CA LEU A 72 -26.73 -20.29 -0.65
C LEU A 72 -26.02 -21.13 -1.71
N LYS A 73 -25.14 -20.51 -2.52
CA LYS A 73 -24.34 -21.23 -3.52
C LYS A 73 -23.28 -22.13 -2.90
N LEU A 74 -22.64 -21.68 -1.84
CA LEU A 74 -21.68 -22.50 -1.10
C LEU A 74 -22.38 -23.67 -0.40
N TYR A 75 -23.58 -23.45 0.15
CA TYR A 75 -24.40 -24.52 0.72
C TYR A 75 -24.84 -25.54 -0.34
N GLU A 76 -25.37 -25.09 -1.49
CA GLU A 76 -25.72 -25.96 -2.62
C GLU A 76 -24.52 -26.80 -3.05
N TYR A 77 -23.33 -26.20 -3.12
CA TYR A 77 -22.09 -26.89 -3.43
C TYR A 77 -21.68 -27.92 -2.37
N GLU A 78 -21.80 -27.60 -1.08
CA GLU A 78 -21.50 -28.53 0.01
C GLU A 78 -22.42 -29.77 -0.02
N GLU A 79 -23.70 -29.57 -0.29
CA GLU A 79 -24.67 -30.66 -0.43
C GLU A 79 -24.35 -31.56 -1.64
N ILE A 80 -23.97 -30.97 -2.79
CA ILE A 80 -23.54 -31.74 -3.97
C ILE A 80 -22.25 -32.51 -3.67
N ARG A 81 -21.27 -31.87 -3.00
CA ARG A 81 -20.01 -32.50 -2.60
C ARG A 81 -20.23 -33.70 -1.69
N ASP A 82 -21.13 -33.59 -0.72
CA ASP A 82 -21.36 -34.62 0.29
C ASP A 82 -22.29 -35.74 -0.23
N SER A 83 -23.11 -35.46 -1.25
CA SER A 83 -24.03 -36.44 -1.86
C SER A 83 -23.44 -37.21 -3.04
N GLU A 84 -22.52 -36.62 -3.81
CA GLU A 84 -21.90 -37.26 -4.98
C GLU A 84 -20.52 -37.83 -4.64
N GLU A 85 -20.28 -39.12 -4.87
CA GLU A 85 -18.97 -39.77 -4.72
C GLU A 85 -18.02 -39.37 -5.87
N HIS A 86 -17.65 -38.09 -5.93
CA HIS A 86 -16.60 -37.61 -6.83
C HIS A 86 -15.24 -37.63 -6.13
N ILE A 87 -14.21 -38.06 -6.87
CA ILE A 87 -12.83 -38.15 -6.35
C ILE A 87 -12.24 -36.75 -6.12
N THR A 88 -12.73 -35.73 -6.82
CA THR A 88 -12.21 -34.36 -6.75
C THR A 88 -13.32 -33.36 -7.03
N HIS A 89 -13.37 -32.28 -6.25
CA HIS A 89 -14.32 -31.20 -6.44
C HIS A 89 -13.57 -29.88 -6.69
N PHE A 90 -14.02 -29.15 -7.70
CA PHE A 90 -13.47 -27.86 -8.08
C PHE A 90 -14.53 -26.77 -7.89
N LEU A 91 -14.13 -25.66 -7.26
CA LEU A 91 -14.95 -24.47 -7.16
C LEU A 91 -14.23 -23.30 -7.82
N LEU A 92 -14.88 -22.65 -8.77
CA LEU A 92 -14.35 -21.48 -9.47
C LEU A 92 -15.20 -20.27 -9.07
N ILE A 93 -14.55 -19.24 -8.54
CA ILE A 93 -15.21 -18.02 -8.09
C ILE A 93 -14.56 -16.84 -8.83
N GLU A 94 -15.38 -16.10 -9.55
CA GLU A 94 -14.94 -14.89 -10.27
C GLU A 94 -15.40 -13.65 -9.50
N GLU A 95 -14.45 -12.76 -9.20
CA GLU A 95 -14.68 -11.45 -8.57
C GLU A 95 -15.66 -11.46 -7.37
N PRO A 96 -15.39 -12.29 -6.34
CA PRO A 96 -16.25 -12.40 -5.16
C PRO A 96 -16.36 -11.10 -4.35
N GLU A 97 -15.50 -10.11 -4.59
CA GLU A 97 -15.53 -8.81 -3.93
C GLU A 97 -16.67 -7.88 -4.36
N ALA A 98 -17.37 -8.17 -5.46
CA ALA A 98 -18.37 -7.26 -6.03
C ALA A 98 -19.46 -6.91 -5.00
N HIS A 99 -19.59 -5.61 -4.69
CA HIS A 99 -20.56 -5.08 -3.71
C HIS A 99 -20.42 -5.60 -2.27
N ILE A 100 -19.36 -6.33 -1.92
CA ILE A 100 -19.12 -6.84 -0.55
C ILE A 100 -18.20 -5.90 0.22
N HIS A 101 -18.54 -5.62 1.47
CA HIS A 101 -17.70 -4.81 2.35
C HIS A 101 -16.33 -5.48 2.62
N ASN A 102 -15.26 -4.68 2.69
CA ASN A 102 -13.87 -5.16 2.82
C ASN A 102 -13.64 -6.16 3.96
N HIS A 103 -14.20 -5.91 5.15
CA HIS A 103 -14.06 -6.84 6.29
C HIS A 103 -14.71 -8.20 6.02
N ILE A 104 -15.79 -8.21 5.25
CA ILE A 104 -16.50 -9.45 4.91
C ILE A 104 -15.71 -10.22 3.86
N GLN A 105 -15.09 -9.54 2.89
CA GLN A 105 -14.17 -10.18 1.93
C GLN A 105 -13.06 -10.94 2.67
N LYS A 106 -12.37 -10.30 3.62
CA LYS A 106 -11.33 -10.98 4.42
C LYS A 106 -11.90 -12.17 5.19
N ALA A 107 -13.00 -11.97 5.92
CA ALA A 107 -13.62 -13.01 6.75
C ALA A 107 -14.09 -14.22 5.94
N LEU A 108 -14.62 -14.02 4.73
CA LEU A 108 -15.00 -15.11 3.84
C LEU A 108 -13.79 -15.95 3.46
N PHE A 109 -12.71 -15.34 2.96
CA PHE A 109 -11.55 -16.09 2.47
C PHE A 109 -10.64 -16.65 3.58
N ASP A 110 -10.61 -16.03 4.76
CA ASP A 110 -9.88 -16.55 5.92
C ASP A 110 -10.58 -17.75 6.57
N ASN A 111 -11.91 -17.71 6.67
CA ASN A 111 -12.67 -18.70 7.44
C ASN A 111 -13.20 -19.85 6.58
N PHE A 112 -13.27 -19.70 5.25
CA PHE A 112 -13.85 -20.75 4.44
C PHE A 112 -12.92 -21.94 4.29
N ASN A 113 -13.26 -23.03 4.99
CA ASN A 113 -12.52 -24.28 4.95
C ASN A 113 -13.10 -25.21 3.87
N PHE A 114 -12.56 -25.10 2.66
CA PHE A 114 -12.90 -25.94 1.53
C PHE A 114 -12.37 -27.37 1.71
N LYS A 115 -13.00 -28.16 2.59
CA LYS A 115 -12.65 -29.58 2.76
C LYS A 115 -12.85 -30.33 1.44
N ASN A 116 -11.83 -31.11 1.04
CA ASN A 116 -11.82 -31.91 -0.18
C ASN A 116 -12.19 -31.14 -1.46
N THR A 117 -11.90 -29.83 -1.51
CA THR A 117 -12.28 -28.94 -2.62
C THR A 117 -11.09 -28.07 -3.00
N GLN A 118 -10.75 -28.04 -4.28
CA GLN A 118 -9.79 -27.08 -4.81
C GLN A 118 -10.54 -25.84 -5.31
N VAL A 119 -10.17 -24.67 -4.78
CA VAL A 119 -10.79 -23.40 -5.14
C VAL A 119 -9.88 -22.57 -6.00
N PHE A 120 -10.43 -22.05 -7.09
CA PHE A 120 -9.80 -21.05 -7.95
C PHE A 120 -10.58 -19.75 -7.82
N VAL A 121 -9.87 -18.68 -7.48
CA VAL A 121 -10.46 -17.36 -7.32
C VAL A 121 -9.75 -16.40 -8.27
N SER A 122 -10.50 -15.72 -9.13
CA SER A 122 -10.02 -14.50 -9.77
C SER A 122 -10.50 -13.30 -8.96
N THR A 123 -9.61 -12.34 -8.72
CA THR A 123 -9.92 -11.16 -7.92
C THR A 123 -9.04 -9.99 -8.33
N HIS A 124 -9.64 -8.80 -8.32
CA HIS A 124 -8.95 -7.52 -8.35
C HIS A 124 -8.85 -6.91 -6.94
N SER A 125 -9.48 -7.52 -5.94
CA SER A 125 -9.47 -7.05 -4.56
C SER A 125 -8.10 -7.22 -3.91
N THR A 126 -7.57 -6.09 -3.47
CA THR A 126 -6.43 -6.01 -2.57
C THR A 126 -6.71 -6.72 -1.25
N GLN A 127 -7.96 -6.69 -0.75
CA GLN A 127 -8.32 -7.28 0.52
C GLN A 127 -8.24 -8.81 0.49
N ILE A 128 -8.73 -9.43 -0.58
CA ILE A 128 -8.66 -10.89 -0.78
C ILE A 128 -7.21 -11.34 -0.99
N SER A 129 -6.45 -10.54 -1.75
CA SER A 129 -5.03 -10.80 -1.97
C SER A 129 -4.21 -10.67 -0.69
N SER A 130 -4.62 -9.80 0.24
CA SER A 130 -3.93 -9.60 1.53
C SER A 130 -3.96 -10.84 2.42
N VAL A 131 -5.06 -11.58 2.40
CA VAL A 131 -5.28 -12.79 3.22
C VAL A 131 -4.83 -14.09 2.52
N SER A 132 -4.56 -14.02 1.21
CA SER A 132 -4.16 -15.18 0.41
C SER A 132 -2.66 -15.48 0.54
N LYS A 133 -2.27 -16.75 0.70
CA LYS A 133 -0.87 -17.21 0.76
C LYS A 133 -0.11 -16.98 -0.55
N ILE A 134 1.18 -16.63 -0.50
CA ILE A 134 1.99 -16.31 -1.70
C ILE A 134 2.30 -17.59 -2.47
N SER A 135 2.25 -18.73 -1.77
CA SER A 135 2.36 -20.07 -2.34
C SER A 135 1.14 -20.48 -3.15
N SER A 136 0.00 -19.84 -2.96
CA SER A 136 -1.28 -20.20 -3.60
C SER A 136 -1.86 -19.08 -4.46
N MET A 137 -1.03 -18.15 -4.94
CA MET A 137 -1.45 -17.06 -5.81
C MET A 137 -0.58 -16.95 -7.05
N ASN A 138 -1.20 -16.50 -8.14
CA ASN A 138 -0.54 -16.13 -9.38
C ASN A 138 -0.98 -14.72 -9.75
N ILE A 139 -0.04 -13.88 -10.20
CA ILE A 139 -0.35 -12.51 -10.61
C ILE A 139 -0.29 -12.43 -12.12
N LEU A 140 -1.40 -12.02 -12.73
CA LEU A 140 -1.49 -11.80 -14.16
C LEU A 140 -1.14 -10.35 -14.47
N ALA A 141 -0.10 -10.12 -15.26
CA ALA A 141 0.34 -8.79 -15.66
C ALA A 141 0.28 -8.62 -17.17
N ARG A 142 -0.57 -7.71 -17.64
CA ARG A 142 -0.63 -7.35 -19.06
C ARG A 142 0.60 -6.54 -19.45
N GLN A 143 1.31 -7.03 -20.46
CA GLN A 143 2.41 -6.38 -21.14
C GLN A 143 1.97 -5.95 -22.56
N CYS A 144 2.87 -5.31 -23.32
CA CYS A 144 2.59 -4.92 -24.70
C CYS A 144 2.35 -6.14 -25.60
N GLY A 145 1.07 -6.52 -25.77
CA GLY A 145 0.64 -7.58 -26.68
C GLY A 145 0.60 -9.00 -26.09
N TYR A 146 0.91 -9.19 -24.80
CA TYR A 146 0.81 -10.49 -24.12
C TYR A 146 0.55 -10.33 -22.61
N THR A 147 0.22 -11.42 -21.93
CA THR A 147 0.06 -11.47 -20.46
C THR A 147 1.17 -12.33 -19.87
N ASP A 148 1.94 -11.77 -18.95
CA ASP A 148 2.94 -12.51 -18.17
C ASP A 148 2.30 -13.02 -16.86
N VAL A 149 2.79 -14.15 -16.36
CA VAL A 149 2.28 -14.80 -15.15
C VAL A 149 3.40 -14.85 -14.11
N TYR A 150 3.22 -14.08 -13.03
CA TYR A 150 4.17 -14.04 -11.94
C TYR A 150 3.78 -15.03 -10.84
N HIS A 151 4.79 -15.75 -10.35
CA HIS A 151 4.66 -16.74 -9.28
C HIS A 151 5.48 -16.26 -8.07
N PRO A 152 4.89 -15.57 -7.09
CA PRO A 152 5.65 -14.88 -6.04
C PRO A 152 6.51 -15.82 -5.17
N SER A 153 6.09 -17.07 -5.02
CA SER A 153 6.75 -18.09 -4.21
C SER A 153 7.79 -18.94 -4.97
N LEU A 154 7.93 -18.76 -6.29
CA LEU A 154 8.74 -19.66 -7.11
C LEU A 154 10.23 -19.60 -6.72
N GLY A 155 10.77 -20.77 -6.40
CA GLY A 155 12.18 -20.93 -6.01
C GLY A 155 12.52 -20.47 -4.59
N LEU A 156 11.51 -20.16 -3.75
CA LEU A 156 11.71 -19.87 -2.33
C LEU A 156 11.57 -21.14 -1.49
N THR A 157 12.34 -21.22 -0.41
CA THR A 157 12.20 -22.29 0.58
C THR A 157 10.93 -22.11 1.42
N PRO A 158 10.36 -23.19 2.01
CA PRO A 158 9.19 -23.06 2.88
C PRO A 158 9.39 -22.10 4.06
N LYS A 159 10.62 -22.00 4.56
CA LYS A 159 10.97 -21.08 5.65
C LYS A 159 10.90 -19.62 5.18
N GLU A 160 11.44 -19.31 4.01
CA GLU A 160 11.35 -17.96 3.43
C GLU A 160 9.91 -17.57 3.12
N ILE A 161 9.13 -18.49 2.56
CA ILE A 161 7.71 -18.26 2.29
C ILE A 161 6.99 -17.90 3.59
N SER A 162 7.17 -18.68 4.66
CA SER A 162 6.53 -18.40 5.94
C SER A 162 6.98 -17.08 6.56
N SER A 163 8.27 -16.73 6.45
CA SER A 163 8.81 -15.44 6.91
C SER A 163 8.17 -14.26 6.17
N ILE A 164 8.09 -14.36 4.84
CA ILE A 164 7.48 -13.32 3.99
C ILE A 164 5.98 -13.21 4.28
N GLU A 165 5.27 -14.34 4.37
CA GLU A 165 3.83 -14.33 4.63
C GLU A 165 3.47 -13.68 5.96
N ARG A 166 4.27 -13.93 7.01
CA ARG A 166 4.10 -13.30 8.31
C ARG A 166 4.30 -11.78 8.27
N TYR A 167 5.19 -11.31 7.40
CA TYR A 167 5.54 -9.89 7.33
C TYR A 167 4.58 -9.09 6.45
N LEU A 168 4.01 -9.73 5.42
CA LEU A 168 3.21 -9.05 4.42
C LEU A 168 1.80 -8.65 4.90
N ASP A 169 1.29 -9.15 6.03
CA ASP A 169 -0.14 -9.07 6.41
C ASP A 169 -0.82 -7.68 6.20
N ALA A 170 -0.12 -6.58 6.54
CA ALA A 170 -0.63 -5.22 6.33
C ALA A 170 -0.22 -4.55 4.99
N ILE A 171 0.92 -4.94 4.40
CA ILE A 171 1.58 -4.25 3.27
C ILE A 171 1.52 -5.05 1.95
N ARG A 172 0.92 -6.24 1.98
CA ARG A 172 0.89 -7.23 0.88
C ARG A 172 0.28 -6.65 -0.38
N SER A 173 -0.85 -5.99 -0.23
CA SER A 173 -1.60 -5.41 -1.33
C SER A 173 -0.76 -4.41 -2.10
N ASP A 174 -0.16 -3.47 -1.39
CA ASP A 174 0.63 -2.42 -2.01
C ASP A 174 1.83 -3.05 -2.74
N LEU A 175 2.49 -4.04 -2.14
CA LEU A 175 3.62 -4.72 -2.76
C LEU A 175 3.24 -5.52 -4.02
N LEU A 176 2.17 -6.31 -3.97
CA LEU A 176 1.79 -7.21 -5.07
C LEU A 176 1.12 -6.48 -6.24
N PHE A 177 0.56 -5.28 -6.03
CA PHE A 177 -0.13 -4.51 -7.07
C PHE A 177 0.69 -3.31 -7.59
N ALA A 178 1.70 -2.82 -6.86
CA ALA A 178 2.55 -1.71 -7.31
C ALA A 178 3.32 -2.04 -8.59
N LYS A 179 3.44 -1.09 -9.51
CA LYS A 179 4.26 -1.28 -10.71
C LYS A 179 5.76 -1.37 -10.36
N SER A 180 6.19 -0.63 -9.34
CA SER A 180 7.51 -0.74 -8.71
C SER A 180 7.42 -0.40 -7.22
N VAL A 181 8.40 -0.83 -6.43
CA VAL A 181 8.39 -0.64 -4.97
C VAL A 181 9.66 0.07 -4.51
N ILE A 182 9.53 0.94 -3.52
CA ILE A 182 10.68 1.48 -2.77
C ILE A 182 10.48 1.10 -1.31
N LEU A 183 11.47 0.44 -0.72
CA LEU A 183 11.49 0.06 0.69
C LEU A 183 12.28 1.11 1.48
N VAL A 184 11.75 1.58 2.60
CA VAL A 184 12.38 2.58 3.49
C VAL A 184 12.42 2.08 4.94
N GLU A 185 13.36 2.56 5.76
CA GLU A 185 13.47 2.15 7.17
C GLU A 185 12.48 2.88 8.09
N GLY A 186 12.35 4.21 7.94
CA GLY A 186 11.64 5.06 8.88
C GLY A 186 10.31 5.64 8.41
N ASP A 187 9.55 6.16 9.38
CA ASP A 187 8.31 6.92 9.11
C ASP A 187 8.61 8.30 8.49
N ALA A 188 9.81 8.85 8.73
CA ALA A 188 10.16 10.16 8.20
C ALA A 188 10.26 10.12 6.67
N GLU A 189 10.90 9.08 6.13
CA GLU A 189 11.02 8.81 4.71
C GLU A 189 9.65 8.55 4.09
N LEU A 190 8.82 7.73 4.76
CA LEU A 190 7.47 7.40 4.31
C LEU A 190 6.59 8.65 4.13
N ILE A 191 6.76 9.65 5.01
CA ILE A 191 5.98 10.89 5.00
C ILE A 191 6.59 11.94 4.06
N LEU A 192 7.90 12.15 4.14
CA LEU A 192 8.55 13.29 3.48
C LEU A 192 8.90 13.04 2.01
N ILE A 193 9.31 11.81 1.64
CA ILE A 193 9.70 11.50 0.25
C ILE A 193 8.53 11.77 -0.73
N PRO A 194 7.30 11.27 -0.51
CA PRO A 194 6.20 11.52 -1.44
C PRO A 194 5.89 13.01 -1.60
N ALA A 195 5.96 13.76 -0.50
CA ALA A 195 5.70 15.20 -0.51
C ALA A 195 6.79 15.99 -1.24
N MET A 196 8.07 15.69 -0.97
CA MET A 196 9.19 16.34 -1.65
C MET A 196 9.17 16.06 -3.15
N ILE A 197 8.91 14.82 -3.57
CA ILE A 197 8.86 14.46 -4.99
C ILE A 197 7.73 15.21 -5.70
N LYS A 198 6.56 15.28 -5.08
CA LYS A 198 5.42 16.02 -5.64
C LYS A 198 5.72 17.51 -5.78
N GLU A 199 6.34 18.12 -4.78
CA GLU A 199 6.59 19.56 -4.77
C GLU A 199 7.76 19.97 -5.67
N THR A 200 8.79 19.13 -5.78
CA THR A 200 10.02 19.46 -6.54
C THR A 200 10.02 18.96 -7.97
N LEU A 201 9.27 17.89 -8.28
CA LEU A 201 9.20 17.29 -9.62
C LEU A 201 7.79 17.38 -10.24
N GLY A 202 6.78 17.85 -9.51
CA GLY A 202 5.43 18.05 -10.05
C GLY A 202 4.63 16.78 -10.33
N ILE A 203 5.07 15.65 -9.78
CA ILE A 203 4.47 14.35 -10.03
C ILE A 203 4.43 13.52 -8.75
N SER A 204 3.33 12.82 -8.49
CA SER A 204 3.24 11.96 -7.31
C SER A 204 3.86 10.58 -7.54
N LEU A 205 4.23 9.90 -6.45
CA LEU A 205 4.65 8.51 -6.50
C LEU A 205 3.55 7.60 -7.05
N ASP A 206 2.27 7.90 -6.78
CA ASP A 206 1.12 7.16 -7.32
C ASP A 206 1.02 7.28 -8.84
N GLU A 207 1.24 8.48 -9.39
CA GLU A 207 1.30 8.69 -10.84
C GLU A 207 2.49 7.96 -11.48
N LEU A 208 3.59 7.87 -10.75
CA LEU A 208 4.72 7.02 -11.10
C LEU A 208 4.45 5.55 -10.80
N GLY A 209 3.31 5.14 -10.26
CA GLY A 209 3.00 3.77 -9.85
C GLY A 209 4.07 3.14 -8.94
N ILE A 210 4.64 3.94 -8.04
CA ILE A 210 5.63 3.54 -7.05
C ILE A 210 4.92 3.42 -5.70
N SER A 211 4.99 2.24 -5.07
CA SER A 211 4.56 2.10 -3.67
C SER A 211 5.76 2.22 -2.75
N LEU A 212 5.69 3.19 -1.84
CA LEU A 212 6.68 3.41 -0.79
C LEU A 212 6.25 2.61 0.45
N ILE A 213 7.07 1.65 0.87
CA ILE A 213 6.73 0.72 1.95
C ILE A 213 7.79 0.81 3.03
N LYS A 214 7.37 1.15 4.25
CA LYS A 214 8.23 1.08 5.42
C LYS A 214 8.45 -0.37 5.82
N VAL A 215 9.71 -0.76 5.94
CA VAL A 215 10.11 -2.05 6.49
C VAL A 215 11.30 -1.90 7.43
N ASP A 216 11.35 -2.73 8.48
CA ASP A 216 12.50 -2.71 9.39
C ASP A 216 13.75 -3.25 8.66
N GLY A 217 14.93 -2.71 8.95
CA GLY A 217 16.15 -2.99 8.19
C GLY A 217 16.53 -4.48 8.06
N THR A 218 16.22 -5.29 9.08
CA THR A 218 16.44 -6.75 9.05
C THR A 218 15.55 -7.49 8.06
N VAL A 219 14.45 -6.85 7.61
CA VAL A 219 13.40 -7.46 6.82
C VAL A 219 13.53 -7.17 5.32
N PHE A 220 14.35 -6.17 4.93
CA PHE A 220 14.68 -5.89 3.52
C PHE A 220 15.06 -7.15 2.76
N LYS A 221 15.87 -8.03 3.37
CA LYS A 221 16.31 -9.30 2.80
C LYS A 221 15.15 -10.23 2.44
N HIS A 222 14.16 -10.34 3.32
CA HIS A 222 13.03 -11.24 3.12
C HIS A 222 12.08 -10.70 2.06
N VAL A 223 11.80 -9.40 2.08
CA VAL A 223 10.86 -8.78 1.14
C VAL A 223 11.47 -8.64 -0.26
N SER A 224 12.75 -8.27 -0.34
CA SER A 224 13.49 -8.16 -1.61
C SER A 224 13.51 -9.46 -2.40
N ASN A 225 13.45 -10.62 -1.73
CA ASN A 225 13.37 -11.92 -2.40
C ASN A 225 12.22 -12.00 -3.40
N LEU A 226 11.07 -11.37 -3.15
CA LEU A 226 9.94 -11.42 -4.07
C LEU A 226 10.24 -10.79 -5.44
N PHE A 227 11.21 -9.88 -5.49
CA PHE A 227 11.61 -9.16 -6.70
C PHE A 227 12.79 -9.89 -7.36
N HIS A 228 12.46 -10.72 -8.34
CA HIS A 228 13.43 -11.52 -9.09
C HIS A 228 12.84 -11.88 -10.46
N GLU A 229 13.70 -12.25 -11.40
CA GLU A 229 13.36 -12.69 -12.76
C GLU A 229 12.32 -13.83 -12.80
N LYS A 230 12.27 -14.67 -11.76
CA LYS A 230 11.40 -15.85 -11.69
C LYS A 230 10.09 -15.59 -10.96
N ARG A 231 9.95 -14.43 -10.32
CA ARG A 231 8.87 -14.11 -9.37
C ARG A 231 8.11 -12.88 -9.86
N LEU A 232 8.13 -11.76 -9.12
CA LEU A 232 7.33 -10.58 -9.46
C LEU A 232 7.81 -9.81 -10.70
N LYS A 233 9.07 -10.02 -11.14
CA LYS A 233 9.69 -9.30 -12.27
C LYS A 233 9.44 -7.77 -12.26
N ARG A 234 9.40 -7.18 -11.07
CA ARG A 234 9.22 -5.74 -10.83
C ARG A 234 10.44 -5.19 -10.14
N LYS A 235 10.73 -3.91 -10.37
CA LYS A 235 11.86 -3.24 -9.75
C LYS A 235 11.55 -2.84 -8.31
N CYS A 236 12.51 -3.09 -7.43
CA CYS A 236 12.47 -2.74 -6.02
C CYS A 236 13.75 -2.00 -5.64
N ALA A 237 13.62 -0.77 -5.16
CA ALA A 237 14.75 -0.06 -4.56
C ALA A 237 14.68 -0.14 -3.04
N ILE A 238 15.82 -0.28 -2.37
CA ILE A 238 15.93 -0.21 -0.92
C ILE A 238 16.66 1.09 -0.56
N LEU A 239 16.06 1.88 0.32
CA LEU A 239 16.66 3.07 0.91
C LEU A 239 17.00 2.76 2.36
N THR A 240 18.27 2.88 2.71
CA THR A 240 18.78 2.58 4.06
C THR A 240 19.92 3.50 4.43
N ASP A 241 20.10 3.69 5.73
CA ASP A 241 21.16 4.52 6.29
C ASP A 241 22.47 3.70 6.43
N LEU A 242 23.63 4.30 6.15
CA LEU A 242 24.95 3.71 6.46
C LEU A 242 25.42 4.01 7.88
N ASP A 243 24.79 4.98 8.54
CA ASP A 243 25.17 5.43 9.88
C ASP A 243 26.66 5.79 9.99
N SER A 244 27.29 6.29 8.90
CA SER A 244 28.71 6.64 8.91
C SER A 244 29.00 7.69 10.00
N ALA A 245 30.16 7.65 10.64
CA ALA A 245 30.48 8.62 11.68
C ALA A 245 30.82 9.97 11.03
N TYR A 246 29.97 10.98 11.24
CA TYR A 246 30.27 12.36 10.81
C TYR A 246 31.27 13.08 11.75
N VAL A 247 31.63 12.46 12.88
CA VAL A 247 32.68 12.93 13.80
C VAL A 247 33.56 11.75 14.19
N SER A 248 34.86 11.86 13.93
CA SER A 248 35.86 10.82 14.22
C SER A 248 36.87 11.22 15.31
N VAL A 249 36.87 12.49 15.73
CA VAL A 249 37.80 13.00 16.75
C VAL A 249 36.99 13.77 17.79
N ALA A 250 37.22 13.44 19.06
CA ALA A 250 36.62 14.17 20.16
C ALA A 250 37.22 15.58 20.26
N ASP A 251 36.36 16.55 20.55
CA ASP A 251 36.71 17.95 20.74
C ASP A 251 35.82 18.56 21.83
N ASP A 252 35.95 19.88 22.06
CA ASP A 252 35.17 20.58 23.08
C ASP A 252 33.65 20.49 22.84
N GLU A 253 33.23 20.22 21.61
CA GLU A 253 31.83 20.04 21.23
C GLU A 253 31.39 18.58 21.36
N PHE A 254 32.25 17.63 20.96
CA PHE A 254 31.94 16.19 20.89
C PHE A 254 32.79 15.37 21.88
N ASP A 255 32.14 14.83 22.92
CA ASP A 255 32.82 13.99 23.90
C ASP A 255 33.19 12.60 23.33
N ASP A 256 34.19 11.96 23.94
CA ASP A 256 34.70 10.64 23.53
C ASP A 256 33.59 9.58 23.47
N LYS A 257 32.58 9.65 24.35
CA LYS A 257 31.49 8.67 24.38
C LYS A 257 30.59 8.82 23.17
N PHE A 258 30.34 10.05 22.74
CA PHE A 258 29.53 10.35 21.56
C PHE A 258 30.25 9.87 20.29
N VAL A 259 31.56 10.13 20.18
CA VAL A 259 32.36 9.65 19.04
C VAL A 259 32.36 8.11 18.99
N GLN A 260 32.62 7.44 20.12
CA GLN A 260 32.55 5.96 20.19
C GLN A 260 31.17 5.41 19.79
N SER A 261 30.09 6.12 20.12
CA SER A 261 28.75 5.69 19.73
C SER A 261 28.48 5.82 18.23
N LEU A 262 29.11 6.79 17.55
CA LEU A 262 29.05 6.94 16.11
C LEU A 262 29.91 5.90 15.40
N GLU A 263 31.12 5.64 15.88
CA GLU A 263 32.00 4.59 15.34
C GLU A 263 31.33 3.21 15.43
N ALA A 264 30.70 2.89 16.57
CA ALA A 264 29.97 1.64 16.72
C ALA A 264 28.75 1.52 15.78
N ALA A 265 28.10 2.65 15.47
CA ALA A 265 26.98 2.67 14.52
C ALA A 265 27.46 2.49 13.07
N GLU A 266 28.59 3.11 12.71
CA GLU A 266 29.24 2.94 11.41
C GLU A 266 29.69 1.48 11.18
N ASP A 267 30.32 0.85 12.18
CA ASP A 267 30.71 -0.56 12.11
C ASP A 267 29.50 -1.48 11.85
N ASP A 268 28.36 -1.19 12.51
CA ASP A 268 27.12 -1.94 12.31
C ASP A 268 26.50 -1.69 10.93
N GLY A 269 26.51 -0.43 10.48
CA GLY A 269 26.03 -0.01 9.17
C GLY A 269 26.84 -0.61 8.01
N LEU A 270 28.17 -0.62 8.12
CA LEU A 270 29.06 -1.27 7.15
C LEU A 270 28.82 -2.78 7.09
N ARG A 271 28.64 -3.45 8.24
CA ARG A 271 28.29 -4.89 8.26
C ARG A 271 26.95 -5.13 7.56
N ARG A 272 25.92 -4.32 7.83
CA ARG A 272 24.61 -4.41 7.17
C ARG A 272 24.71 -4.19 5.66
N LYS A 273 25.54 -3.22 5.24
CA LYS A 273 25.82 -2.94 3.83
C LYS A 273 26.40 -4.16 3.14
N ASP A 274 27.51 -4.70 3.65
CA ASP A 274 28.20 -5.84 3.04
C ASP A 274 27.27 -7.06 2.94
N GLU A 275 26.49 -7.32 3.99
CA GLU A 275 25.50 -8.40 3.99
C GLU A 275 24.40 -8.21 2.93
N LEU A 276 23.90 -6.98 2.77
CA LEU A 276 22.81 -6.67 1.84
C LEU A 276 23.29 -6.61 0.40
N ASP A 277 24.42 -5.95 0.13
CA ASP A 277 25.05 -5.86 -1.19
C ASP A 277 25.42 -7.25 -1.72
N SER A 278 26.06 -8.08 -0.89
CA SER A 278 26.38 -9.47 -1.24
C SER A 278 25.12 -10.30 -1.52
N TYR A 279 24.01 -9.97 -0.85
CA TYR A 279 22.76 -10.70 -1.01
C TYR A 279 22.01 -10.35 -2.29
N ILE A 280 22.05 -9.07 -2.70
CA ILE A 280 21.42 -8.61 -3.94
C ILE A 280 22.33 -8.76 -5.17
N GLU A 281 23.58 -9.17 -4.98
CA GLU A 281 24.55 -9.36 -6.06
C GLU A 281 23.99 -10.30 -7.14
N GLY A 282 23.96 -9.82 -8.38
CA GLY A 282 23.41 -10.55 -9.53
C GLY A 282 21.88 -10.44 -9.71
N ASN A 283 21.16 -9.73 -8.83
CA ASN A 283 19.72 -9.48 -9.00
C ASN A 283 19.44 -8.13 -9.66
N GLU A 284 19.11 -8.14 -10.95
CA GLU A 284 18.79 -6.91 -11.70
C GLU A 284 17.48 -6.22 -11.26
N PHE A 285 16.63 -6.90 -10.47
CA PHE A 285 15.34 -6.38 -10.04
C PHE A 285 15.40 -5.63 -8.71
N VAL A 286 16.51 -5.76 -7.97
CA VAL A 286 16.69 -5.11 -6.67
C VAL A 286 17.94 -4.25 -6.72
N SER A 287 17.89 -3.06 -6.13
CA SER A 287 19.09 -2.23 -5.94
C SER A 287 18.98 -1.46 -4.64
N VAL A 288 20.11 -1.28 -3.96
CA VAL A 288 20.17 -0.60 -2.67
C VAL A 288 20.85 0.75 -2.83
N TYR A 289 20.28 1.76 -2.20
CA TYR A 289 20.78 3.13 -2.20
C TYR A 289 20.91 3.59 -0.75
N TYR A 290 22.07 4.16 -0.48
CA TYR A 290 22.55 4.41 0.86
C TYR A 290 22.61 5.90 1.14
N ALA A 291 22.04 6.35 2.25
CA ALA A 291 22.40 7.64 2.85
C ALA A 291 23.79 7.50 3.51
N GLU A 292 24.66 8.51 3.42
CA GLU A 292 26.01 8.44 4.03
C GLU A 292 25.90 8.34 5.55
N ASN A 293 25.02 9.14 6.15
CA ASN A 293 24.80 9.18 7.59
C ASN A 293 23.38 8.66 7.92
N THR A 294 22.43 9.57 8.09
CA THR A 294 20.99 9.28 8.26
C THR A 294 20.13 10.15 7.35
N PHE A 295 18.87 9.80 7.15
CA PHE A 295 17.93 10.60 6.37
C PHE A 295 17.92 12.09 6.73
N GLU A 296 17.85 12.46 8.01
CA GLU A 296 17.79 13.87 8.43
C GLU A 296 19.07 14.64 8.12
N THR A 297 20.21 13.98 8.25
CA THR A 297 21.51 14.58 7.95
C THR A 297 21.72 14.77 6.46
N GLU A 298 21.24 13.85 5.61
CA GLU A 298 21.24 14.03 4.15
C GLU A 298 20.37 15.20 3.72
N LEU A 299 19.21 15.39 4.36
CA LEU A 299 18.36 16.55 4.08
C LEU A 299 19.05 17.86 4.41
N VAL A 300 19.57 18.01 5.63
CA VAL A 300 20.17 19.28 6.10
C VAL A 300 21.58 19.52 5.53
N ARG A 301 22.19 18.53 4.88
CA ARG A 301 23.46 18.67 4.16
C ARG A 301 23.35 19.76 3.08
N TYR A 302 22.22 19.81 2.39
CA TYR A 302 21.95 20.79 1.34
C TYR A 302 21.49 22.12 1.94
N ASP A 303 22.10 23.21 1.47
CA ASP A 303 21.76 24.56 1.90
C ASP A 303 20.29 24.90 1.58
N ASP A 304 19.79 24.39 0.44
CA ASP A 304 18.41 24.55 -0.05
C ASP A 304 17.34 24.00 0.91
N ASN A 305 17.74 23.12 1.84
CA ASN A 305 16.84 22.45 2.77
C ASN A 305 16.95 22.98 4.21
N LYS A 306 17.93 23.83 4.53
CA LYS A 306 18.13 24.36 5.89
C LYS A 306 16.90 25.06 6.42
N ASP A 307 16.25 25.84 5.56
CA ASP A 307 15.08 26.63 5.92
C ASP A 307 13.90 25.76 6.37
N LEU A 308 13.80 24.51 5.91
CA LEU A 308 12.79 23.57 6.39
C LEU A 308 12.95 23.33 7.89
N PHE A 309 14.16 23.02 8.32
CA PHE A 309 14.47 22.78 9.74
C PHE A 309 14.29 24.05 10.57
N ILE A 310 14.73 25.21 10.06
CA ILE A 310 14.64 26.49 10.79
C ILE A 310 13.18 26.89 11.00
N LYS A 311 12.32 26.78 9.97
CA LYS A 311 10.88 27.10 10.08
C LYS A 311 10.19 26.19 11.10
N VAL A 312 10.45 24.88 11.06
CA VAL A 312 9.88 23.95 12.04
C VAL A 312 10.40 24.23 13.46
N MET A 313 11.70 24.49 13.61
CA MET A 313 12.28 24.86 14.91
C MET A 313 11.64 26.15 15.45
N ARG A 314 11.31 27.13 14.59
CA ARG A 314 10.70 28.38 15.04
C ARG A 314 9.36 28.15 15.74
N THR A 315 8.55 27.23 15.24
CA THR A 315 7.24 26.89 15.81
C THR A 315 7.36 26.14 17.14
N ASN A 316 8.46 25.38 17.33
CA ASN A 316 8.58 24.43 18.44
C ASN A 316 9.44 24.90 19.61
N TYR A 317 10.20 25.99 19.43
CA TYR A 317 10.99 26.59 20.50
C TYR A 317 10.21 27.72 21.19
N GLU A 318 9.82 27.50 22.45
CA GLU A 318 9.11 28.51 23.26
C GLU A 318 9.95 29.76 23.56
N LYS A 319 11.28 29.62 23.67
CA LYS A 319 12.19 30.72 24.01
C LYS A 319 13.05 31.12 22.83
N ASP A 320 12.96 32.40 22.45
CA ASP A 320 13.68 32.98 21.31
C ASP A 320 15.21 32.82 21.40
N ALA A 321 15.79 32.87 22.61
CA ALA A 321 17.23 32.65 22.80
C ALA A 321 17.69 31.24 22.41
N TYR A 322 16.88 30.22 22.68
CA TYR A 322 17.20 28.84 22.29
C TYR A 322 16.98 28.62 20.80
N PHE A 323 15.96 29.25 20.22
CA PHE A 323 15.73 29.26 18.79
C PHE A 323 16.91 29.88 18.04
N LYS A 324 17.36 31.08 18.42
CA LYS A 324 18.50 31.76 17.78
C LYS A 324 19.78 30.94 17.81
N LYS A 325 20.02 30.21 18.91
CA LYS A 325 21.14 29.27 18.98
C LYS A 325 20.95 28.11 17.99
N ALA A 326 19.76 27.51 17.95
CA ALA A 326 19.47 26.42 17.02
C ALA A 326 19.58 26.84 15.55
N GLU A 327 19.06 28.02 15.21
CA GLU A 327 19.18 28.64 13.88
C GLU A 327 20.64 28.89 13.50
N SER A 328 21.45 29.44 14.41
CA SER A 328 22.89 29.63 14.20
C SER A 328 23.62 28.29 13.99
N ASP A 329 23.26 27.25 14.73
CA ASP A 329 23.88 25.93 14.61
C ASP A 329 23.53 25.26 13.28
N VAL A 330 22.28 25.42 12.79
CA VAL A 330 21.84 24.89 11.49
C VAL A 330 22.52 25.63 10.33
N ASN A 331 22.66 26.96 10.45
CA ASN A 331 23.33 27.79 9.46
C ASN A 331 24.86 27.72 9.52
N SER A 332 25.44 27.00 10.48
CA SER A 332 26.88 26.80 10.57
C SER A 332 27.45 26.17 9.30
N SER A 333 28.65 26.61 8.91
CA SER A 333 29.43 25.98 7.84
C SER A 333 29.99 24.61 8.26
N ASP A 334 30.07 24.33 9.56
CA ASP A 334 30.48 23.03 10.08
C ASP A 334 29.27 22.06 10.08
N HIS A 335 29.33 21.07 9.18
CA HIS A 335 28.31 20.02 9.07
C HIS A 335 28.14 19.24 10.36
N ARG A 336 29.18 19.08 11.18
CA ARG A 336 29.12 18.29 12.43
C ARG A 336 28.15 18.92 13.42
N ILE A 337 28.25 20.25 13.58
CA ILE A 337 27.40 21.04 14.47
C ILE A 337 25.95 21.01 13.96
N ARG A 338 25.77 21.18 12.65
CA ARG A 338 24.48 21.13 11.97
C ARG A 338 23.77 19.79 12.19
N TYR A 339 24.45 18.69 11.91
CA TYR A 339 23.92 17.33 12.05
C TYR A 339 23.55 17.02 13.49
N ARG A 340 24.43 17.34 14.45
CA ARG A 340 24.15 17.17 15.88
C ARG A 340 22.88 17.92 16.30
N ARG A 341 22.73 19.17 15.86
CA ARG A 341 21.57 20.00 16.22
C ARG A 341 20.28 19.41 15.66
N VAL A 342 20.28 19.02 14.39
CA VAL A 342 19.14 18.42 13.71
C VAL A 342 18.75 17.08 14.33
N LEU A 343 19.71 16.16 14.51
CA LEU A 343 19.44 14.85 15.11
C LEU A 343 18.90 14.97 16.54
N LYS A 344 19.43 15.92 17.33
CA LYS A 344 18.93 16.19 18.68
C LYS A 344 17.49 16.72 18.66
N PHE A 345 17.16 17.56 17.69
CA PHE A 345 15.81 18.08 17.52
C PHE A 345 14.83 16.99 17.06
N ALA A 346 15.22 16.21 16.03
CA ALA A 346 14.47 15.08 15.52
C ALA A 346 14.17 14.04 16.60
N LYS A 347 15.14 13.72 17.47
CA LYS A 347 14.95 12.82 18.61
C LYS A 347 13.99 13.38 19.66
N LYS A 348 13.96 14.69 19.85
CA LYS A 348 13.08 15.34 20.85
C LYS A 348 11.62 15.33 20.39
N ILE A 349 11.37 15.61 19.11
CA ILE A 349 10.01 15.74 18.56
C ILE A 349 9.45 14.41 18.03
N GLY A 350 10.33 13.49 17.63
CA GLY A 350 9.99 12.26 16.92
C GLY A 350 10.15 12.46 15.40
N LYS A 351 10.89 11.55 14.76
CA LYS A 351 11.25 11.65 13.34
C LYS A 351 10.04 11.77 12.39
N GLY A 352 8.99 10.97 12.61
CA GLY A 352 7.76 11.05 11.82
C GLY A 352 7.00 12.37 12.00
N TRP A 353 6.97 12.92 13.21
CA TRP A 353 6.31 14.21 13.47
C TRP A 353 7.10 15.37 12.85
N LEU A 354 8.43 15.32 12.93
CA LEU A 354 9.30 16.27 12.23
C LEU A 354 9.00 16.31 10.73
N ALA A 355 8.89 15.13 10.10
CA ALA A 355 8.55 15.02 8.68
C ALA A 355 7.18 15.62 8.36
N THR A 356 6.16 15.39 9.19
CA THR A 356 4.82 16.00 9.02
C THR A 356 4.86 17.52 9.06
N GLU A 357 5.56 18.11 10.03
CA GLU A 357 5.67 19.58 10.13
C GLU A 357 6.49 20.18 8.99
N MET A 358 7.49 19.46 8.47
CA MET A 358 8.27 19.92 7.31
C MET A 358 7.43 20.06 6.04
N ILE A 359 6.40 19.23 5.86
CA ILE A 359 5.54 19.28 4.66
C ILE A 359 4.91 20.66 4.49
N GLU A 360 4.52 21.33 5.58
CA GLU A 360 3.91 22.66 5.55
C GLU A 360 4.87 23.77 5.09
N HIS A 361 6.16 23.45 4.98
CA HIS A 361 7.22 24.40 4.65
C HIS A 361 7.99 24.02 3.38
N LEU A 362 7.60 22.92 2.72
CA LEU A 362 8.17 22.49 1.45
C LEU A 362 7.91 23.54 0.36
N SER A 363 8.86 23.59 -0.56
CA SER A 363 8.91 24.48 -1.70
C SER A 363 9.64 23.80 -2.85
N VAL A 364 9.43 24.30 -4.05
CA VAL A 364 10.05 23.78 -5.29
C VAL A 364 11.58 23.87 -5.23
N ASP A 365 12.11 24.87 -4.52
CA ASP A 365 13.55 25.09 -4.36
C ASP A 365 14.22 24.04 -3.47
N ASN A 366 13.46 23.24 -2.72
CA ASN A 366 14.03 22.19 -1.89
C ASN A 366 14.67 21.10 -2.74
N ARG A 367 15.75 20.54 -2.20
CA ARG A 367 16.55 19.53 -2.89
C ARG A 367 16.24 18.14 -2.37
N VAL A 368 15.85 17.24 -3.27
CA VAL A 368 15.74 15.81 -2.99
C VAL A 368 17.15 15.20 -2.92
N PRO A 369 17.50 14.44 -1.87
CA PRO A 369 18.78 13.76 -1.79
C PRO A 369 19.06 12.83 -2.99
N ASP A 370 20.32 12.81 -3.43
CA ASP A 370 20.74 12.13 -4.67
C ASP A 370 20.42 10.62 -4.65
N TYR A 371 20.60 9.93 -3.51
CA TYR A 371 20.34 8.49 -3.38
C TYR A 371 18.86 8.14 -3.60
N ILE A 372 17.94 9.04 -3.23
CA ILE A 372 16.49 8.89 -3.45
C ILE A 372 16.16 9.09 -4.93
N LEU A 373 16.77 10.08 -5.58
CA LEU A 373 16.61 10.31 -7.02
C LEU A 373 17.13 9.12 -7.85
N GLN A 374 18.28 8.55 -7.47
CA GLN A 374 18.81 7.33 -8.09
C GLN A 374 17.85 6.15 -7.94
N ALA A 375 17.28 5.96 -6.74
CA ALA A 375 16.28 4.93 -6.49
C ALA A 375 15.05 5.11 -7.39
N ILE A 376 14.52 6.33 -7.51
CA ILE A 376 13.39 6.65 -8.39
C ILE A 376 13.73 6.33 -9.85
N LYS A 377 14.91 6.76 -10.32
CA LYS A 377 15.37 6.50 -11.69
C LYS A 377 15.46 5.00 -11.97
N PHE A 378 15.95 4.21 -11.02
CA PHE A 378 16.01 2.75 -11.16
C PHE A 378 14.63 2.11 -11.27
N VAL A 379 13.69 2.50 -10.40
CA VAL A 379 12.36 1.86 -10.37
C VAL A 379 11.47 2.23 -11.57
N ILE A 380 11.73 3.34 -12.25
CA ILE A 380 10.98 3.77 -13.46
C ILE A 380 11.62 3.33 -14.78
N ARG A 381 12.80 2.69 -14.75
CA ARG A 381 13.63 2.39 -15.94
C ARG A 381 12.90 1.66 -17.07
N ASP A 382 11.99 0.75 -16.74
CA ASP A 382 11.30 -0.10 -17.71
C ASP A 382 9.97 0.52 -18.23
N ARG A 383 9.77 1.83 -18.03
CA ARG A 383 8.54 2.55 -18.38
C ARG A 383 8.75 3.54 -19.52
N ASN A 384 7.68 4.19 -19.96
CA ASN A 384 7.78 5.32 -20.88
C ASN A 384 8.32 6.56 -20.15
N VAL A 385 9.63 6.59 -19.93
CA VAL A 385 10.32 7.62 -19.16
C VAL A 385 10.24 8.99 -19.85
N GLU A 386 10.14 9.02 -21.18
CA GLU A 386 10.06 10.27 -21.95
C GLU A 386 8.81 11.10 -21.58
N LEU A 387 7.63 10.45 -21.51
CA LEU A 387 6.39 11.12 -21.12
C LEU A 387 6.47 11.63 -19.66
N ILE A 388 7.09 10.85 -18.77
CA ILE A 388 7.27 11.20 -17.36
C ILE A 388 8.14 12.45 -17.24
N TYR A 389 9.31 12.45 -17.89
CA TYR A 389 10.22 13.58 -17.86
C TYR A 389 9.67 14.81 -18.56
N GLN A 390 8.86 14.65 -19.62
CA GLN A 390 8.16 15.76 -20.23
C GLN A 390 7.20 16.43 -19.26
N LYS A 391 6.43 15.65 -18.50
CA LYS A 391 5.53 16.20 -17.49
C LYS A 391 6.26 16.92 -16.37
N MET A 392 7.37 16.36 -15.88
CA MET A 392 8.22 17.01 -14.86
C MET A 392 8.79 18.34 -15.40
N LEU A 393 9.26 18.34 -16.65
CA LEU A 393 9.76 19.54 -17.33
C LEU A 393 8.67 20.61 -17.45
N ASP A 394 7.47 20.23 -17.93
CA ASP A 394 6.35 21.15 -18.10
C ASP A 394 5.91 21.78 -16.76
N TYR A 395 5.91 21.00 -15.68
CA TYR A 395 5.63 21.51 -14.34
C TYR A 395 6.67 22.54 -13.91
N ASN A 396 7.96 22.21 -14.00
CA ASN A 396 8.99 23.16 -13.60
C ASN A 396 9.02 24.41 -14.50
N MET A 397 8.73 24.25 -15.80
CA MET A 397 8.55 25.37 -16.72
C MET A 397 7.37 26.28 -16.34
N SER A 398 6.29 25.72 -15.80
CA SER A 398 5.13 26.52 -15.35
C SER A 398 5.43 27.43 -14.16
N LEU A 399 6.51 27.13 -13.42
CA LEU A 399 6.95 27.90 -12.26
C LEU A 399 7.99 28.98 -12.63
N MET A 400 8.32 29.11 -13.92
CA MET A 400 9.33 30.05 -14.43
C MET A 400 8.81 31.46 -14.67
N GLY A 401 9.75 32.41 -14.76
CA GLY A 401 9.52 33.72 -15.37
C GLY A 401 9.31 33.64 -16.89
N ALA A 402 8.60 34.61 -17.45
CA ALA A 402 8.22 34.62 -18.87
C ALA A 402 9.43 34.57 -19.84
N LYS A 403 10.60 35.09 -19.45
CA LYS A 403 11.78 35.17 -20.33
C LYS A 403 12.47 33.82 -20.49
N GLU A 404 12.62 33.07 -19.40
CA GLU A 404 13.23 31.75 -19.39
C GLU A 404 12.34 30.73 -20.10
N PHE A 405 11.02 30.84 -19.90
CA PHE A 405 10.01 30.02 -20.57
C PHE A 405 10.06 30.16 -22.10
N ASP A 406 10.17 31.40 -22.61
CA ASP A 406 10.22 31.67 -24.04
C ASP A 406 11.50 31.08 -24.67
N CYS A 407 12.67 31.24 -24.03
CA CYS A 407 13.94 30.70 -24.53
C CYS A 407 13.94 29.16 -24.66
N ILE A 408 13.33 28.46 -23.70
CA ILE A 408 13.25 26.99 -23.72
C ILE A 408 12.22 26.51 -24.76
N ASN A 409 11.12 27.25 -24.96
CA ASN A 409 10.08 26.87 -25.92
C ASN A 409 10.39 27.20 -27.39
N GLU A 410 11.39 28.04 -27.68
CA GLU A 410 11.89 28.24 -29.04
C GLU A 410 12.50 26.96 -29.65
N VAL A 411 12.82 25.97 -28.82
CA VAL A 411 13.48 24.74 -29.23
C VAL A 411 12.50 23.58 -29.37
N ASN A 412 12.44 22.97 -30.56
CA ASN A 412 11.39 21.98 -30.88
C ASN A 412 11.66 20.54 -30.38
N SER A 413 12.90 20.19 -30.00
CA SER A 413 13.23 18.82 -29.58
C SER A 413 13.31 18.70 -28.05
N PHE A 414 12.75 17.63 -27.48
CA PHE A 414 12.76 17.36 -26.04
C PHE A 414 14.18 17.38 -25.45
N THR A 415 15.13 16.73 -26.12
CA THR A 415 16.53 16.67 -25.71
C THR A 415 17.20 18.06 -25.69
N SER A 416 16.84 18.92 -26.64
CA SER A 416 17.38 20.27 -26.72
C SER A 416 16.72 21.21 -25.71
N LYS A 417 15.41 21.09 -25.45
CA LYS A 417 14.73 21.78 -24.33
C LYS A 417 15.39 21.43 -23.00
N MET A 418 15.70 20.15 -22.80
CA MET A 418 16.38 19.67 -21.60
C MET A 418 17.77 20.29 -21.44
N THR A 419 18.52 20.38 -22.54
CA THR A 419 19.87 20.96 -22.53
C THR A 419 19.83 22.45 -22.21
N GLU A 420 18.83 23.17 -22.71
CA GLU A 420 18.64 24.59 -22.41
C GLU A 420 18.21 24.80 -20.95
N TYR A 421 17.27 23.99 -20.46
CA TYR A 421 16.84 23.99 -19.06
C TYR A 421 18.01 23.86 -18.09
N LYS A 422 18.93 22.92 -18.35
CA LYS A 422 20.14 22.68 -17.53
C LYS A 422 21.09 23.88 -17.44
N LYS A 423 21.02 24.84 -18.35
CA LYS A 423 21.85 26.06 -18.29
C LYS A 423 21.32 27.08 -17.28
N HIS A 424 20.03 27.02 -16.99
CA HIS A 424 19.34 28.02 -16.19
C HIS A 424 19.06 27.56 -14.76
N PHE A 425 18.93 26.25 -14.53
CA PHE A 425 18.51 25.68 -13.26
C PHE A 425 19.44 24.55 -12.79
N ASN A 426 19.54 24.38 -11.47
CA ASN A 426 20.26 23.29 -10.81
C ASN A 426 19.39 22.67 -9.71
N ASP A 427 18.16 22.29 -10.09
CA ASP A 427 17.14 21.74 -9.22
C ASP A 427 17.18 20.19 -9.16
N SER A 428 16.26 19.62 -8.38
CA SER A 428 16.11 18.18 -8.23
C SER A 428 15.82 17.46 -9.57
N PHE A 429 15.18 18.12 -10.53
CA PHE A 429 14.89 17.53 -11.85
C PHE A 429 16.14 17.47 -12.73
N VAL A 430 16.95 18.53 -12.77
CA VAL A 430 18.27 18.50 -13.44
C VAL A 430 19.12 17.38 -12.85
N ARG A 431 19.13 17.27 -11.52
CA ARG A 431 19.93 16.26 -10.84
C ARG A 431 19.48 14.83 -11.18
N LEU A 432 18.17 14.58 -11.23
CA LEU A 432 17.59 13.30 -11.65
C LEU A 432 18.03 12.88 -13.07
N LEU A 433 18.32 13.85 -13.94
CA LEU A 433 18.76 13.61 -15.32
C LEU A 433 20.29 13.45 -15.46
N GLU A 434 21.07 13.87 -14.47
CA GLU A 434 22.53 13.74 -14.47
C GLU A 434 23.01 12.45 -13.84
N LEU A 435 22.39 12.06 -12.73
CA LEU A 435 22.42 10.71 -12.16
C LEU A 435 21.83 9.75 -13.18
#